data_AF-A0A837CIN2-F1
#
_entry.id   AF-A0A837CIN2-F1
#
_cell.length_a   1.000
_cell.length_b   1.000
_cell.length_c   1.000
_cell.angle_alpha   90.00
_cell.angle_beta   90.00
_cell.angle_gamma   90.00
#
_symmetry.space_group_name_H-M   'P 1'
#
loop_
_entity.id
_entity.type
_entity.pdbx_description
1 polymer ?
#
loop_
_entity_poly.entity_id
_entity_poly.type
_entity_poly.pdbx_seq_one_letter_code
_entity_poly.pdbx_strand_id
1 'polypeptide(L)'
;MNADWLDLDALDAPDGDADLDAADFSSFNVPSCSSCDGILKPDVEFFSRQVTVAAAADHRHHGLAIGHSRGLLPFLSKALIWPHEPA
;
A
#
# COMPACT_ATOMS: atom_id res chain seq x y z
N MET A 1 7.22 10.99 -22.57
CA MET A 1 6.99 10.19 -21.35
C MET A 1 5.48 10.13 -21.14
N ASN A 2 4.93 8.93 -20.94
CA ASN A 2 3.56 8.50 -20.56
C ASN A 2 2.37 9.46 -20.80
N ALA A 3 2.38 10.31 -21.83
CA ALA A 3 1.31 11.28 -22.08
C ALA A 3 0.00 10.57 -22.44
N ASP A 4 0.11 9.47 -23.18
CA ASP A 4 -1.02 8.65 -23.63
C ASP A 4 -1.79 7.98 -22.48
N TRP A 5 -1.27 8.05 -21.24
CA TRP A 5 -1.87 7.48 -20.05
C TRP A 5 -2.75 8.47 -19.26
N LEU A 6 -2.69 9.76 -19.59
CA LEU A 6 -3.37 10.82 -18.82
C LEU A 6 -4.89 10.81 -18.99
N ASP A 7 -5.39 10.28 -20.10
CA ASP A 7 -6.81 10.30 -20.46
C ASP A 7 -7.52 8.97 -20.16
N LEU A 8 -6.85 8.03 -19.50
CA LEU A 8 -7.45 6.75 -19.09
C LEU A 8 -8.36 6.94 -17.87
N ASP A 9 -9.52 6.31 -17.91
CA ASP A 9 -10.48 6.26 -16.80
C ASP A 9 -10.46 4.86 -16.18
N ALA A 10 -10.29 4.79 -14.87
CA ALA A 10 -10.10 3.55 -14.12
C ALA A 10 -10.67 3.67 -12.70
N LEU A 11 -10.99 2.54 -12.09
CA LEU A 11 -11.41 2.51 -10.69
C LEU A 11 -10.19 2.58 -9.77
N ASP A 12 -10.25 3.47 -8.77
CA ASP A 12 -9.21 3.62 -7.76
C ASP A 12 -9.41 2.65 -6.58
N ALA A 13 -8.35 1.97 -6.19
CA ALA A 13 -8.24 1.19 -4.97
C ALA A 13 -7.87 2.08 -3.77
N PRO A 14 -8.10 1.62 -2.51
CA PRO A 14 -7.82 2.42 -1.31
C PRO A 14 -6.35 2.84 -1.11
N ASP A 15 -5.40 2.13 -1.70
CA ASP A 15 -3.96 2.45 -1.70
C ASP A 15 -3.55 3.37 -2.87
N GLY A 16 -4.49 3.72 -3.74
CA GLY A 16 -4.27 4.58 -4.90
C GLY A 16 -3.88 3.83 -6.17
N ASP A 17 -3.92 2.49 -6.17
CA ASP A 17 -3.75 1.70 -7.39
C ASP A 17 -4.99 1.85 -8.29
N ALA A 18 -4.78 1.95 -9.60
CA ALA A 18 -5.85 2.01 -10.59
C ALA A 18 -6.02 0.66 -11.29
N ASP A 19 -7.27 0.20 -11.46
CA ASP A 19 -7.57 -1.05 -12.16
C ASP A 19 -7.57 -0.87 -13.69
N LEU A 20 -6.49 -1.31 -14.33
CA LEU A 20 -6.20 -1.12 -15.76
C LEU A 20 -6.04 -2.47 -16.51
N ASP A 21 -6.95 -3.41 -16.29
CA ASP A 21 -6.94 -4.78 -16.83
C ASP A 21 -6.69 -4.90 -18.36
N ALA A 22 -7.08 -3.89 -19.15
CA ALA A 22 -6.98 -3.91 -20.62
C ALA A 22 -5.80 -3.07 -21.19
N ALA A 23 -4.98 -2.44 -20.34
CA ALA A 23 -3.90 -1.57 -20.80
C ALA A 23 -2.64 -2.34 -21.20
N ASP A 24 -1.94 -1.88 -22.24
CA ASP A 24 -0.63 -2.40 -22.63
C ASP A 24 0.50 -1.64 -21.91
N PHE A 25 0.98 -2.21 -20.81
CA PHE A 25 2.06 -1.66 -19.99
C PHE A 25 3.45 -1.71 -20.64
N SER A 26 3.63 -2.39 -21.78
CA SER A 26 4.94 -2.43 -22.46
C SER A 26 5.38 -1.04 -22.95
N SER A 27 4.42 -0.14 -23.16
CA SER A 27 4.63 1.26 -23.52
C SER A 27 4.82 2.20 -22.32
N PHE A 28 4.57 1.72 -21.09
CA PHE A 28 4.71 2.52 -19.88
C PHE A 28 6.18 2.70 -19.52
N ASN A 29 6.61 3.95 -19.37
CA ASN A 29 7.97 4.28 -18.98
C ASN A 29 8.02 4.59 -17.47
N VAL A 30 8.68 3.73 -16.69
CA VAL A 30 8.97 4.00 -15.28
C VAL A 30 10.20 4.91 -15.19
N PRO A 31 10.10 6.12 -14.59
CA PRO A 31 11.25 7.02 -14.47
C PRO A 31 12.30 6.44 -13.51
N SER A 32 13.58 6.63 -13.84
CA SER A 32 14.70 6.34 -12.94
C SER A 32 14.83 7.41 -11.86
N CYS A 33 15.46 7.05 -10.75
CA CYS A 33 15.80 8.01 -9.70
C CYS A 33 16.82 9.04 -10.20
N SER A 34 16.49 10.34 -10.15
CA SER A 34 17.37 11.41 -10.62
C SER A 34 18.67 11.58 -9.81
N SER A 35 18.82 10.86 -8.69
CA SER A 35 19.99 10.90 -7.82
C SER A 35 20.94 9.69 -8.01
N CYS A 36 20.39 8.51 -8.34
CA CYS A 36 21.16 7.27 -8.36
C CYS A 36 20.84 6.33 -9.54
N ASP A 37 19.98 6.74 -10.47
CA ASP A 37 19.50 5.95 -11.61
C ASP A 37 18.82 4.62 -11.26
N GLY A 38 18.55 4.39 -9.97
CA GLY A 38 17.86 3.20 -9.47
C GLY A 38 16.35 3.20 -9.72
N ILE A 39 15.72 2.07 -9.40
CA ILE A 39 14.26 1.90 -9.45
C ILE A 39 13.61 2.68 -8.31
N LEU A 40 12.63 3.52 -8.64
CA LEU A 40 11.79 4.21 -7.65
C LEU A 40 10.71 3.25 -7.14
N LYS A 41 10.64 3.08 -5.82
CA LYS A 41 9.55 2.40 -5.14
C LYS A 41 8.76 3.43 -4.32
N PRO A 42 7.43 3.47 -4.39
CA PRO A 42 6.65 4.32 -3.49
C PRO A 42 6.89 3.92 -2.03
N ASP A 43 6.80 4.91 -1.14
CA ASP A 43 6.97 4.73 0.30
C ASP A 43 5.69 4.18 0.93
N VAL A 44 5.33 2.96 0.53
CA VAL A 44 4.20 2.18 1.05
C VAL A 44 4.67 0.77 1.41
N GLU A 45 4.00 0.16 2.39
CA GLU A 45 4.19 -1.25 2.72
C GLU A 45 3.38 -2.13 1.75
N PHE A 46 4.08 -2.85 0.87
CA PHE A 46 3.46 -3.88 0.05
C PHE A 46 3.21 -5.14 0.89
N PHE A 47 2.07 -5.80 0.66
CA PHE A 47 1.66 -7.02 1.37
C PHE A 47 2.58 -8.25 1.20
N SER A 48 3.65 -8.16 0.41
CA SER A 48 4.58 -9.27 0.12
C SER A 48 5.80 -9.34 1.06
N ARG A 49 6.01 -8.35 1.93
CA ARG A 49 7.07 -8.40 2.93
C ARG A 49 6.50 -8.82 4.28
N GLN A 50 7.11 -9.83 4.91
CA GLN A 50 6.82 -10.11 6.31
C GLN A 50 7.16 -8.85 7.13
N VAL A 51 6.16 -8.29 7.79
CA VAL A 51 6.39 -7.21 8.76
C VAL A 51 7.26 -7.78 9.87
N THR A 52 8.46 -7.23 10.03
CA THR A 52 9.34 -7.66 11.12
C THR A 52 8.78 -7.12 12.44
N VAL A 53 9.02 -7.84 13.53
CA VAL A 53 8.60 -7.40 14.88
C VAL A 53 9.17 -6.02 15.25
N ALA A 54 10.30 -5.63 14.65
CA ALA A 54 10.92 -4.32 14.82
C ALA A 54 10.16 -3.22 14.07
N ALA A 55 9.77 -3.44 12.81
CA ALA A 55 8.94 -2.51 12.04
C ALA A 55 7.56 -2.30 12.70
N ALA A 56 6.94 -3.39 13.19
CA ALA A 56 5.73 -3.30 13.98
C ALA A 56 5.94 -2.55 15.32
N ALA A 57 7.16 -2.58 15.89
CA ALA A 57 7.49 -1.84 17.10
C ALA A 57 7.59 -0.33 16.87
N ASP A 58 8.12 0.09 15.73
CA ASP A 58 8.28 1.51 15.38
C ASP A 58 6.92 2.19 15.14
N HIS A 59 5.98 1.49 14.48
CA HIS A 59 4.59 1.93 14.39
C HIS A 59 3.84 1.99 15.74
N ARG A 60 4.33 1.33 16.80
CA ARG A 60 3.68 1.31 18.13
C ARG A 60 3.91 2.58 18.96
N HIS A 61 4.57 3.61 18.45
CA HIS A 61 4.77 4.86 19.20
C HIS A 61 3.47 5.65 19.51
N HIS A 62 2.31 5.24 18.96
CA HIS A 62 0.97 5.75 19.35
C HIS A 62 0.27 4.87 20.41
N GLY A 63 0.89 3.78 20.86
CA GLY A 63 0.31 2.79 21.79
C GLY A 63 0.21 3.23 23.25
N LEU A 64 0.70 4.42 23.63
CA LEU A 64 0.57 4.91 25.01
C LEU A 64 -0.89 5.24 25.40
N ALA A 65 -1.79 5.37 24.42
CA ALA A 65 -3.22 5.59 24.67
C ALA A 65 -4.04 4.30 24.91
N ILE A 66 -3.48 3.11 24.70
CA ILE A 66 -4.23 1.84 24.85
C ILE A 66 -4.31 1.40 26.33
N GLY A 67 -3.38 1.85 27.19
CA GLY A 67 -3.32 1.45 28.60
C GLY A 67 -4.50 1.90 29.47
N HIS A 68 -5.28 2.89 29.04
CA HIS A 68 -6.41 3.45 29.81
C HIS A 68 -7.76 3.43 29.07
N SER A 69 -7.83 2.79 27.90
CA SER A 69 -9.03 2.81 27.06
C SER A 69 -9.96 1.64 27.40
N ARG A 70 -11.18 1.93 27.87
CA ARG A 70 -12.23 0.93 28.18
C ARG A 70 -13.00 0.42 26.95
N GLY A 71 -12.54 0.72 25.74
CA GLY A 71 -13.14 0.22 24.51
C GLY A 71 -12.40 0.72 23.27
N LEU A 72 -12.22 -0.17 22.30
CA LEU A 72 -11.74 0.16 20.96
C LEU A 72 -12.97 0.18 20.04
N LEU A 73 -13.31 1.33 19.45
CA LEU A 73 -14.36 1.42 18.44
C LEU A 73 -13.68 1.40 17.05
N PRO A 74 -13.77 0.31 16.29
CA PRO A 74 -13.32 0.32 14.91
C PRO A 74 -14.29 1.14 14.06
N PHE A 75 -13.96 2.41 13.80
CA PHE A 75 -14.65 3.15 12.76
C PHE A 75 -14.10 2.69 11.41
N LEU A 76 -14.90 1.87 10.71
CA LEU A 76 -14.77 1.49 9.30
C LEU A 76 -13.42 0.88 8.88
N SER A 77 -13.00 -0.20 9.54
CA SER A 77 -11.95 -1.05 8.99
C SER A 77 -12.58 -2.18 8.17
N LYS A 78 -12.68 -2.02 6.84
CA LYS A 78 -12.98 -3.15 5.95
C LYS A 78 -11.69 -3.96 5.79
N ALA A 79 -11.30 -4.62 6.87
CA ALA A 79 -10.15 -5.48 6.93
C ALA A 79 -10.51 -6.83 6.28
N LEU A 80 -10.23 -7.00 4.99
CA LEU A 80 -9.97 -8.34 4.47
C LEU A 80 -8.54 -8.70 4.85
N ILE A 81 -8.38 -9.10 6.10
CA ILE A 81 -7.19 -9.81 6.57
C ILE A 81 -7.41 -11.28 6.23
N TRP A 82 -6.41 -11.89 5.59
CA TRP A 82 -6.31 -13.29 5.16
C TRP A 82 -7.15 -14.28 5.99
N PRO A 83 -8.00 -15.13 5.35
CA PRO A 83 -8.73 -16.16 6.08
C PRO A 83 -7.73 -17.21 6.60
N HIS A 84 -7.61 -17.31 7.92
CA HIS A 84 -6.94 -18.45 8.54
C HIS A 84 -7.87 -19.67 8.41
N GLU A 85 -7.59 -20.56 7.47
CA GLU A 85 -8.22 -21.89 7.49
C GLU A 85 -7.67 -22.69 8.69
N PRO A 86 -8.52 -23.26 9.56
CA PRO A 86 -8.06 -24.13 10.63
C PRO A 86 -7.57 -25.46 10.04
N ALA A 87 -6.44 -25.94 10.58
CA ALA A 87 -5.78 -27.19 10.23
C ALA A 87 -6.66 -28.44 10.40
#